data_AF-A0A940UEB4-F1
#
_entry.id   AF-A0A940UEB4-F1
#
_cell.length_a   1.000
_cell.length_b   1.000
_cell.length_c   1.000
_cell.angle_alpha   90.00
_cell.angle_beta   90.00
_cell.angle_gamma   90.00
#
_symmetry.space_group_name_H-M   'P 1'
#
loop_
_entity.id
_entity.type
_entity.pdbx_description
1 polymer ?
#
loop_
_entity_poly.entity_id
_entity_poly.type
_entity_poly.pdbx_seq_one_letter_code
_entity_poly.pdbx_strand_id
1 'polypeptide(L)'
;MSFLEHNLEVIKEHHPELLDVVKEIEADRTSVRVTRAESGEPRVVFTKAGGEELHIHSAEDPVKCAREAVDLLNKTDKEGVIILLGFGLGYFAEELFKHFD
;
A
#
# COMPACT_ATOMS: atom_id res chain seq x y z
N MET A 1 -6.32 -14.92 14.66
CA MET A 1 -6.90 -14.05 13.63
C MET A 1 -5.78 -13.60 12.71
N SER A 2 -5.99 -13.68 11.40
CA SER A 2 -5.05 -13.20 10.39
C SER A 2 -5.09 -11.67 10.29
N PHE A 3 -4.04 -11.08 9.71
CA PHE A 3 -4.01 -9.63 9.42
C PHE A 3 -5.21 -9.18 8.57
N LEU A 4 -5.63 -10.00 7.60
CA LEU A 4 -6.79 -9.70 6.77
C LEU A 4 -8.09 -9.66 7.59
N GLU A 5 -8.33 -10.67 8.42
CA GLU A 5 -9.53 -10.73 9.27
C GLU A 5 -9.60 -9.52 10.20
N HIS A 6 -8.48 -9.16 10.83
CA HIS A 6 -8.41 -7.98 11.69
C HIS A 6 -8.72 -6.69 10.92
N ASN A 7 -8.10 -6.50 9.75
CA ASN A 7 -8.31 -5.31 8.93
C ASN A 7 -9.76 -5.20 8.45
N LEU A 8 -10.40 -6.32 8.10
CA LEU A 8 -11.82 -6.33 7.69
C LEU A 8 -12.76 -5.99 8.85
N GLU A 9 -12.43 -6.37 10.09
CA GLU A 9 -13.18 -5.95 11.28
C GLU A 9 -13.09 -4.44 11.50
N VAL A 10 -11.89 -3.87 11.40
CA VAL A 10 -11.68 -2.41 11.52
C VAL A 10 -12.43 -1.66 10.41
N ILE A 11 -12.35 -2.13 9.16
CA ILE A 11 -13.12 -1.54 8.04
C ILE A 11 -14.62 -1.64 8.33
N LYS A 12 -15.11 -2.77 8.82
CA LYS A 12 -16.53 -2.95 9.16
C LYS A 12 -17.00 -1.98 10.26
N GLU A 13 -16.15 -1.72 11.25
CA GLU A 13 -16.48 -0.85 12.38
C GLU A 13 -16.59 0.62 11.97
N HIS A 14 -15.65 1.10 11.13
CA HIS A 14 -15.56 2.52 10.79
C HIS A 14 -16.20 2.89 9.44
N HIS A 15 -16.15 2.00 8.45
CA HIS A 15 -16.55 2.23 7.06
C HIS A 15 -17.24 0.98 6.47
N PRO A 16 -18.40 0.57 7.01
CA PRO A 16 -19.06 -0.67 6.60
C PRO A 16 -19.38 -0.75 5.10
N GLU A 17 -19.61 0.39 4.44
CA GLU A 17 -19.83 0.48 3.00
C GLU A 17 -18.63 0.01 2.17
N LEU A 18 -17.41 0.17 2.67
CA LEU A 18 -16.20 -0.30 1.99
C LEU A 18 -16.01 -1.81 2.14
N LEU A 19 -16.56 -2.41 3.20
CA LEU A 19 -16.47 -3.85 3.39
C LEU A 19 -17.17 -4.61 2.26
N ASP A 20 -18.33 -4.13 1.85
CA ASP A 20 -19.11 -4.74 0.77
C ASP A 20 -18.35 -4.63 -0.55
N VAL A 21 -17.77 -3.45 -0.85
CA VAL A 21 -16.92 -3.25 -2.03
C VAL A 21 -15.73 -4.21 -2.05
N VAL A 22 -15.02 -4.37 -0.93
CA VAL A 22 -13.87 -5.28 -0.85
C VAL A 22 -14.27 -6.74 -1.06
N LYS A 23 -15.47 -7.14 -0.60
CA LYS A 23 -15.96 -8.51 -0.75
C LYS A 23 -16.49 -8.83 -2.14
N GLU A 24 -17.06 -7.83 -2.83
CA GLU A 24 -17.64 -7.99 -4.17
C GLU A 24 -16.59 -7.90 -5.28
N ILE A 25 -15.43 -7.29 -5.01
CA ILE A 25 -14.34 -7.23 -5.98
C ILE A 25 -13.73 -8.62 -6.19
N GLU A 26 -13.92 -9.16 -7.39
CA GLU A 26 -13.07 -10.20 -7.91
C GLU A 26 -11.76 -9.58 -8.41
N ALA A 27 -10.70 -9.73 -7.62
CA ALA A 27 -9.38 -9.32 -8.07
C ALA A 27 -8.96 -10.19 -9.27
N ASP A 28 -8.58 -9.58 -10.40
CA ASP A 28 -7.95 -10.27 -11.51
C ASP A 28 -6.56 -10.77 -11.08
N ARG A 29 -6.55 -12.00 -10.56
CA ARG A 29 -5.35 -12.70 -10.08
C ARG A 29 -4.36 -13.01 -11.20
N THR A 30 -4.75 -12.86 -12.47
CA THR A 30 -3.83 -13.09 -13.60
C THR A 30 -2.96 -11.87 -13.87
N SER A 31 -3.49 -10.67 -13.63
CA SER A 31 -2.79 -9.40 -13.80
C SER A 31 -1.93 -8.98 -12.60
N VAL A 32 -2.15 -9.56 -11.41
CA VAL A 32 -1.47 -9.15 -10.17
C VAL A 32 -0.69 -10.31 -9.58
N ARG A 33 0.62 -10.12 -9.40
CA ARG A 33 1.49 -11.08 -8.70
C ARG A 33 2.14 -10.43 -7.49
N VAL A 34 2.18 -11.16 -6.39
CA VAL A 34 2.97 -10.79 -5.22
C VAL A 34 4.33 -11.47 -5.31
N THR A 35 5.39 -10.68 -5.32
CA THR A 35 6.79 -11.11 -5.26
C THR A 35 7.42 -10.58 -3.96
N ARG A 36 8.73 -10.77 -3.78
CA ARG A 36 9.47 -10.22 -2.64
C ARG A 36 10.59 -9.31 -3.10
N ALA A 37 10.88 -8.31 -2.28
CA ALA A 37 12.08 -7.49 -2.36
C ALA A 37 13.31 -8.26 -1.84
N GLU A 38 14.51 -7.74 -2.09
CA GLU A 38 15.75 -8.29 -1.50
C GLU A 38 15.74 -8.23 0.03
N SER A 39 15.16 -7.16 0.60
CA SER A 39 14.85 -7.02 2.04
C SER A 39 13.88 -8.08 2.59
N GLY A 40 13.19 -8.82 1.71
CA GLY A 40 12.19 -9.82 2.06
C GLY A 40 10.75 -9.31 2.08
N GLU A 41 10.54 -8.00 2.04
CA GLU A 41 9.20 -7.39 2.07
C GLU A 41 8.39 -7.70 0.80
N PRO A 42 7.05 -7.87 0.90
CA PRO A 42 6.22 -8.17 -0.26
C PRO A 42 6.17 -7.02 -1.26
N ARG A 43 6.04 -7.36 -2.55
CA ARG A 43 5.95 -6.42 -3.65
C ARG A 43 4.84 -6.84 -4.61
N VAL A 44 4.17 -5.86 -5.19
CA VAL A 44 3.24 -6.09 -6.31
C VAL A 44 3.93 -5.90 -7.64
N VAL A 45 3.72 -6.85 -8.54
CA VAL A 45 3.95 -6.73 -9.98
C VAL A 45 2.60 -6.79 -10.68
N PHE A 46 2.31 -5.78 -11.51
CA PHE A 46 1.09 -5.70 -12.29
C PHE A 46 1.40 -5.91 -13.77
N THR A 47 0.71 -6.83 -14.44
CA THR A 47 0.86 -7.09 -15.86
C THR A 47 -0.28 -6.41 -16.62
N LYS A 48 0.05 -5.43 -17.48
CA LYS A 48 -0.93 -4.77 -18.36
C LYS A 48 -1.47 -5.76 -19.40
N ALA A 49 -2.61 -5.44 -20.02
CA ALA A 49 -3.21 -6.25 -21.09
C ALA A 49 -2.25 -6.52 -22.29
N GLY A 50 -1.23 -5.69 -22.50
CA GLY A 50 -0.19 -5.90 -23.52
C GLY A 50 1.01 -6.75 -23.09
N GLY A 51 0.99 -7.31 -21.87
CA GLY A 51 2.07 -8.14 -21.32
C GLY A 51 3.22 -7.36 -20.65
N GLU A 52 3.21 -6.03 -20.71
CA GLU A 52 4.18 -5.19 -19.99
C GLU A 52 3.99 -5.34 -18.48
N GLU A 53 5.08 -5.65 -17.76
CA GLU A 53 5.09 -5.71 -16.30
C GLU A 53 5.44 -4.36 -15.68
N LEU A 54 4.65 -3.95 -14.70
CA LEU A 54 4.89 -2.80 -13.83
C LEU A 54 5.26 -3.27 -12.43
N HIS A 55 6.44 -2.88 -11.98
CA HIS A 55 6.88 -3.10 -10.60
C HIS A 55 6.44 -1.92 -9.75
N ILE A 56 5.49 -2.15 -8.83
CA ILE A 56 4.87 -1.07 -8.05
C ILE A 56 5.79 -0.55 -6.94
N HIS A 57 6.74 -1.38 -6.47
CA HIS A 57 7.58 -1.07 -5.32
C HIS A 57 9.07 -1.29 -5.63
N SER A 58 9.95 -0.63 -4.86
CA SER A 58 11.42 -0.83 -4.93
C SER A 58 11.79 -2.31 -4.86
N ALA A 59 12.80 -2.70 -5.64
CA ALA A 59 13.29 -4.09 -5.68
C ALA A 59 14.15 -4.46 -4.47
N GLU A 60 14.89 -3.49 -3.94
CA GLU A 60 15.81 -3.69 -2.83
C GLU A 60 15.03 -3.68 -1.50
N ASP A 61 14.41 -2.54 -1.18
CA ASP A 61 13.71 -2.31 0.08
C ASP A 61 12.57 -1.29 -0.08
N PRO A 62 11.30 -1.74 -0.14
CA PRO A 62 10.17 -0.84 -0.30
C PRO A 62 9.85 -0.02 0.96
N VAL A 63 10.18 -0.52 2.15
CA VAL A 63 9.97 0.19 3.43
C VAL A 63 10.98 1.32 3.55
N LYS A 64 12.26 1.03 3.30
CA LYS A 64 13.32 2.06 3.27
C LYS A 64 13.00 3.15 2.25
N CYS A 65 12.56 2.77 1.05
CA CYS A 65 12.18 3.71 0.00
C CYS A 65 11.02 4.64 0.45
N ALA A 66 9.99 4.09 1.10
CA ALA A 66 8.89 4.87 1.64
C ALA A 66 9.36 5.84 2.74
N ARG A 67 10.15 5.35 3.70
CA ARG A 67 10.71 6.17 4.79
C ARG A 67 11.55 7.32 4.26
N GLU A 68 12.48 7.05 3.35
CA GLU A 68 13.33 8.09 2.74
C GLU A 68 12.51 9.16 2.01
N ALA A 69 11.41 8.76 1.36
CA ALA A 69 10.53 9.70 0.69
C ALA A 69 9.74 10.57 1.69
N VAL A 70 9.27 10.01 2.81
CA VAL A 70 8.64 10.78 3.89
C VAL A 70 9.64 11.72 4.57
N ASP A 71 10.88 11.29 4.79
CA ASP A 71 11.95 12.11 5.34
C ASP A 71 12.25 13.35 4.47
N LEU A 72 12.08 13.24 3.14
CA LEU A 72 12.20 14.38 2.24
C LEU A 72 11.05 15.38 2.40
N LEU A 73 9.85 14.93 2.75
CA LEU A 73 8.67 15.79 2.99
C LEU A 73 8.79 16.58 4.30
N ASN A 74 9.50 16.04 5.31
CA ASN A 74 9.74 16.64 6.63
C ASN A 74 10.47 18.01 6.59
N LYS A 75 10.89 18.50 5.42
CA LYS A 75 11.39 19.87 5.22
C LYS A 75 10.27 20.91 5.09
N THR A 76 9.01 20.51 5.19
CA THR A 76 7.82 21.36 4.95
C THR A 76 6.94 21.35 6.21
N ASP A 77 6.38 22.51 6.59
CA ASP A 77 5.66 22.71 7.86
C ASP A 77 4.50 21.70 8.10
N LYS A 78 4.31 21.35 9.38
CA LYS A 78 3.55 20.18 9.87
C LYS A 78 2.03 20.29 9.88
N GLU A 79 1.45 21.37 9.37
CA GLU A 79 -0.01 21.55 9.31
C GLU A 79 -0.49 21.38 7.86
N GLY A 80 -1.40 20.44 7.62
CA GLY A 80 -1.95 20.30 6.28
C GLY A 80 -2.76 19.04 6.01
N VAL A 81 -3.19 18.94 4.75
CA VAL A 81 -3.89 17.78 4.19
C VAL A 81 -2.88 16.96 3.41
N ILE A 82 -2.81 15.67 3.68
CA ILE A 82 -2.00 14.72 2.92
C ILE A 82 -2.87 14.07 1.85
N ILE A 83 -2.43 14.12 0.60
CA ILE A 83 -3.09 13.45 -0.52
C ILE A 83 -2.17 12.33 -1.00
N LEU A 84 -2.59 11.09 -0.79
CA LEU A 84 -1.90 9.90 -1.29
C LEU A 84 -2.47 9.51 -2.66
N LEU A 85 -1.64 9.63 -3.70
CA LEU A 85 -1.99 9.21 -5.05
C LEU A 85 -1.51 7.77 -5.29
N GLY A 86 -2.41 6.82 -5.02
CA GLY A 86 -2.12 5.40 -5.05
C GLY A 86 -1.69 4.88 -3.68
N PHE A 87 -2.23 3.73 -3.29
CA PHE A 87 -1.98 3.14 -1.97
C PHE A 87 -0.92 2.03 -2.00
N GLY A 88 -0.82 1.30 -3.12
CA GLY A 88 0.08 0.15 -3.23
C GLY A 88 -0.20 -0.88 -2.13
N LEU A 89 0.85 -1.39 -1.49
CA LEU A 89 0.73 -2.22 -0.26
C LEU A 89 0.74 -1.39 1.04
N GLY A 90 0.69 -0.06 0.96
CA GLY A 90 0.54 0.81 2.13
C GLY A 90 1.82 1.30 2.79
N TYR A 91 3.02 0.94 2.29
CA TYR A 91 4.30 1.34 2.92
C TYR A 91 4.43 2.86 3.13
N PHE A 92 4.05 3.66 2.13
CA PHE A 92 4.04 5.12 2.25
C PHE A 92 3.04 5.61 3.28
N ALA A 93 1.83 5.03 3.32
CA ALA A 93 0.81 5.42 4.27
C ALA A 93 1.26 5.12 5.70
N GLU A 94 1.83 3.94 5.94
CA GLU A 94 2.33 3.54 7.25
C GLU A 94 3.47 4.45 7.74
N GLU A 95 4.44 4.76 6.88
CA GLU A 95 5.53 5.67 7.24
C GLU A 95 5.05 7.10 7.47
N LEU A 96 4.03 7.57 6.74
CA LEU A 96 3.39 8.86 7.02
C LEU A 96 2.68 8.82 8.38
N PHE A 97 1.87 7.80 8.67
CA PHE A 97 1.16 7.68 9.95
C PHE A 97 2.13 7.71 11.14
N LYS A 98 3.23 6.94 11.09
CA LYS A 98 4.28 6.95 12.14
C LYS A 98 4.91 8.33 12.36
N HIS A 99 4.86 9.21 11.37
CA HIS A 99 5.42 10.55 11.46
C HIS A 99 4.43 11.60 11.96
N PHE A 100 3.12 11.37 11.79
CA PHE A 100 2.07 12.31 12.18
C PHE A 100 1.31 11.91 13.47
N ASP A 101 1.44 10.67 13.94
CA ASP A 101 1.11 10.25 15.31
C ASP A 101 2.14 10.78 16.34
#